data_AF-A0A849SBU4-F1
#
_entry.id   AF-A0A849SBU4-F1
#
_cell.length_a   1.000
_cell.length_b   1.000
_cell.length_c   1.000
_cell.angle_alpha   90.00
_cell.angle_beta   90.00
_cell.angle_gamma   90.00
#
_symmetry.space_group_name_H-M   'P 1'
#
loop_
_entity.id
_entity.type
_entity.pdbx_description
1 polymer ?
#
loop_
_entity_poly.entity_id
_entity_poly.type
_entity_poly.pdbx_seq_one_letter_code
_entity_poly.pdbx_strand_id
1 'polypeptide(L)'
;MSLDAFARSDATKVLPIAQMDEQVDDQYQMTIRQLITFMLEDPRTISMSLEVLFVSKAIERIGDHAKNISEYVVYMVKGKDVRHITMEEMEQEAARP
;
A
#
# COMPACT_ATOMS: atom_id res chain seq x y z
N MET A 1 -4.49 -9.66 -5.55
CA MET A 1 -3.99 -10.32 -4.32
C MET A 1 -4.94 -10.13 -3.16
N SER A 2 -5.26 -8.89 -2.74
CA SER A 2 -6.19 -8.63 -1.63
C SER A 2 -7.59 -9.27 -1.82
N LEU A 3 -8.21 -9.10 -2.98
CA LEU A 3 -9.50 -9.76 -3.27
C LEU A 3 -9.41 -11.29 -3.33
N ASP A 4 -8.26 -11.85 -3.68
CA ASP A 4 -8.06 -13.30 -3.69
C ASP A 4 -7.82 -13.84 -2.27
N ALA A 5 -7.14 -13.07 -1.41
CA ALA A 5 -7.05 -13.34 0.03
C ALA A 5 -8.45 -13.38 0.65
N PHE A 6 -9.29 -12.39 0.31
CA PHE A 6 -10.67 -12.34 0.75
C PHE A 6 -11.51 -13.52 0.23
N ALA A 7 -11.48 -13.78 -1.09
CA ALA A 7 -12.28 -14.84 -1.70
C ALA A 7 -11.92 -16.25 -1.18
N ARG A 8 -10.69 -16.44 -0.72
CA ARG A 8 -10.19 -17.72 -0.19
C ARG A 8 -10.11 -17.77 1.32
N SER A 9 -10.49 -16.70 2.03
CA SER A 9 -10.29 -16.56 3.47
C SER A 9 -8.84 -16.86 3.88
N ASP A 10 -7.88 -16.38 3.10
CA ASP A 10 -6.46 -16.68 3.24
C ASP A 10 -5.74 -15.52 3.94
N ALA A 11 -5.60 -15.63 5.25
CA ALA A 11 -4.90 -14.66 6.10
C ALA A 11 -3.39 -14.59 5.82
N THR A 12 -2.79 -15.60 5.18
CA THR A 12 -1.34 -15.63 4.93
C THR A 12 -0.88 -14.59 3.91
N LYS A 13 -1.82 -14.04 3.13
CA LYS A 13 -1.53 -13.03 2.10
C LYS A 13 -1.36 -11.62 2.65
N VAL A 14 -1.63 -11.37 3.93
CA VAL A 14 -1.54 -10.03 4.52
C VAL A 14 -0.12 -9.46 4.39
N LEU A 15 0.91 -10.25 4.70
CA LEU A 15 2.30 -9.82 4.68
C LEU A 15 2.78 -9.37 3.29
N PRO A 16 2.66 -10.18 2.21
CA PRO A 16 3.10 -9.74 0.89
C PRO A 16 2.28 -8.55 0.37
N ILE A 17 1.01 -8.41 0.76
CA ILE A 17 0.20 -7.23 0.39
C ILE A 17 0.72 -5.98 1.12
N ALA A 18 1.01 -6.07 2.42
CA ALA A 18 1.54 -4.97 3.21
C ALA A 18 2.94 -4.53 2.72
N GLN A 19 3.79 -5.47 2.33
CA GLN A 19 5.10 -5.17 1.71
C GLN A 19 4.96 -4.47 0.36
N MET A 20 3.96 -4.84 -0.45
CA MET A 20 3.70 -4.15 -1.72
C MET A 20 3.21 -2.72 -1.49
N ASP A 21 2.38 -2.49 -0.48
CA ASP A 21 1.92 -1.16 -0.10
C ASP A 21 3.09 -0.25 0.33
N GLU A 22 3.99 -0.76 1.16
CA GLU A 22 5.22 -0.04 1.55
C GLU A 22 6.09 0.35 0.35
N GLN A 23 6.23 -0.53 -0.64
CA GLN A 23 6.94 -0.22 -1.89
C GLN A 23 6.24 0.88 -2.70
N VAL A 24 4.90 0.90 -2.71
CA VAL A 24 4.13 1.94 -3.41
C VAL A 24 4.29 3.28 -2.69
N ASP A 25 4.27 3.30 -1.36
CA ASP A 25 4.52 4.50 -0.55
C ASP A 25 5.90 5.09 -0.81
N ASP A 26 6.93 4.24 -0.80
CA ASP A 26 8.30 4.66 -1.11
C ASP A 26 8.41 5.24 -2.53
N GLN A 27 7.78 4.56 -3.50
CA GLN A 27 7.78 5.02 -4.89
C GLN A 27 7.03 6.35 -5.04
N TYR A 28 5.93 6.54 -4.32
CA TYR A 28 5.18 7.80 -4.29
C TYR A 28 6.06 8.96 -3.77
N GLN A 29 6.82 8.73 -2.70
CA GLN A 29 7.76 9.73 -2.16
C GLN A 29 8.88 10.06 -3.17
N MET A 30 9.41 9.06 -3.86
CA MET A 30 10.41 9.27 -4.92
C MET A 30 9.82 10.07 -6.08
N THR A 31 8.60 9.75 -6.52
CA THR A 31 7.90 10.47 -7.58
C THR A 31 7.69 11.93 -7.22
N ILE A 32 7.29 12.27 -5.99
CA ILE A 32 7.18 13.67 -5.55
C ILE A 32 8.51 14.42 -5.76
N ARG A 33 9.63 13.83 -5.32
CA ARG A 33 10.95 14.47 -5.44
C ARG A 33 11.33 14.70 -6.91
N GLN A 34 11.08 13.72 -7.77
CA GLN A 34 11.34 13.84 -9.21
C GLN A 34 10.47 14.92 -9.87
N LEU A 35 9.18 14.97 -9.54
CA LEU A 35 8.26 15.98 -10.07
C LEU A 35 8.68 17.38 -9.63
N ILE A 36 9.15 17.56 -8.39
CA ILE A 36 9.70 18.85 -7.92
C ILE A 36 10.91 19.24 -8.76
N THR A 37 11.83 18.31 -9.04
CA THR A 37 12.98 18.58 -9.91
C THR A 37 12.54 19.04 -11.30
N PHE A 38 11.59 18.35 -11.93
CA PHE A 38 11.08 18.76 -13.25
C PHE A 38 10.44 20.15 -13.24
N MET A 39 9.67 20.47 -12.19
CA MET A 39 9.06 21.78 -12.02
C MET A 39 10.10 22.89 -11.83
N LEU A 40 11.22 22.61 -11.14
CA LEU A 40 12.32 23.54 -10.94
C LEU A 40 13.16 23.75 -12.20
N GLU A 41 13.36 22.71 -13.01
CA GLU A 41 14.10 22.79 -14.27
C GLU A 41 13.32 23.55 -15.36
N ASP A 42 12.01 23.35 -15.45
CA ASP A 42 11.13 24.08 -16.37
C ASP A 42 9.75 24.37 -15.75
N PRO A 43 9.48 25.61 -15.32
CA PRO A 43 8.20 25.99 -14.73
C PRO A 43 6.97 25.76 -15.63
N ARG A 44 7.15 25.60 -16.95
CA ARG A 44 6.04 25.26 -17.86
C ARG A 44 5.51 23.85 -17.63
N THR A 45 6.27 22.99 -16.95
CA THR A 45 5.88 21.61 -16.65
C THR A 45 5.03 21.47 -15.38
N ILE A 46 4.77 22.56 -14.65
CA ILE A 46 4.06 22.52 -13.36
C ILE A 46 2.68 21.86 -13.48
N SER A 47 1.84 22.30 -14.44
CA SER A 47 0.48 21.75 -14.58
C SER A 47 0.49 20.25 -14.87
N MET A 48 1.32 19.80 -15.80
CA MET A 48 1.48 18.38 -16.13
C MET A 48 2.03 17.59 -14.94
N SER A 49 2.99 18.13 -14.21
CA SER A 49 3.59 17.46 -13.05
C SER A 49 2.57 17.29 -11.91
N LEU A 50 1.66 18.25 -11.73
CA LEU A 50 0.55 18.13 -10.78
C LEU A 50 -0.45 17.04 -11.19
N GLU A 51 -0.77 16.90 -12.48
CA GLU A 51 -1.61 15.79 -12.97
C GLU A 51 -0.98 14.44 -12.65
N VAL A 52 0.32 14.28 -12.92
CA VAL A 52 1.07 13.05 -12.59
C VAL A 52 1.09 12.80 -11.08
N LEU A 53 1.26 13.85 -10.26
CA LEU A 53 1.20 13.75 -8.81
C LEU A 53 -0.16 13.20 -8.34
N PHE A 54 -1.27 13.70 -8.90
CA PHE A 54 -2.61 13.22 -8.53
C PHE A 54 -2.84 11.76 -8.94
N VAL A 55 -2.35 11.35 -10.11
CA VAL A 55 -2.39 9.94 -10.53
C VAL A 55 -1.58 9.08 -9.57
N SER A 56 -0.36 9.50 -9.23
CA SER A 56 0.51 8.78 -8.29
C SER A 56 -0.15 8.64 -6.91
N LYS A 57 -0.77 9.71 -6.39
CA LYS A 57 -1.51 9.66 -5.12
C LYS A 57 -2.76 8.77 -5.20
N ALA A 58 -3.40 8.66 -6.37
CA ALA A 58 -4.52 7.74 -6.53
C ALA A 58 -4.05 6.27 -6.47
N ILE A 59 -2.88 5.96 -7.03
CA ILE A 59 -2.28 4.62 -6.96
C ILE A 59 -1.91 4.26 -5.52
N GLU A 60 -1.27 5.17 -4.78
CA GLU A 60 -0.94 4.96 -3.36
C GLU A 60 -2.18 4.65 -2.52
N ARG A 61 -3.27 5.41 -2.70
CA ARG A 61 -4.53 5.14 -1.98
C ARG A 61 -5.15 3.77 -2.35
N ILE A 62 -4.98 3.31 -3.59
CA ILE A 62 -5.43 1.98 -3.99
C ILE A 62 -4.61 0.90 -3.27
N GLY A 63 -3.30 1.11 -3.13
CA GLY A 63 -2.40 0.27 -2.32
C GLY A 63 -2.89 0.17 -0.88
N ASP A 64 -3.10 1.32 -0.24
CA ASP A 64 -3.49 1.36 1.18
C ASP A 64 -4.86 0.69 1.38
N HIS A 65 -5.80 0.90 0.47
CA HIS A 65 -7.08 0.18 0.50
C HIS A 65 -6.90 -1.33 0.34
N ALA A 66 -5.99 -1.79 -0.52
CA ALA A 66 -5.70 -3.21 -0.67
C ALA A 66 -5.10 -3.81 0.61
N LYS A 67 -4.18 -3.08 1.29
CA LYS A 67 -3.64 -3.46 2.60
C LYS A 67 -4.74 -3.55 3.66
N ASN A 68 -5.55 -2.50 3.81
CA ASN A 68 -6.65 -2.45 4.78
C ASN A 68 -7.62 -3.66 4.61
N ILE A 69 -8.00 -3.98 3.37
CA ILE A 69 -8.85 -5.15 3.09
C ILE A 69 -8.16 -6.44 3.56
N SER A 70 -6.85 -6.60 3.33
CA SER A 70 -6.13 -7.80 3.73
C SER A 70 -6.01 -7.94 5.26
N GLU A 71 -5.87 -6.84 6.00
CA GLU A 71 -5.89 -6.83 7.46
C GLU A 71 -7.27 -7.25 8.00
N TYR A 72 -8.36 -6.81 7.35
CA TYR A 72 -9.70 -7.27 7.69
C TYR A 72 -9.91 -8.76 7.43
N VAL A 73 -9.25 -9.35 6.42
CA VAL A 73 -9.27 -10.80 6.22
C VAL A 73 -8.64 -11.53 7.41
N VAL A 74 -7.52 -11.04 7.94
CA VAL A 74 -6.90 -11.62 9.14
C VAL A 74 -7.85 -11.55 10.33
N TYR A 75 -8.49 -10.40 10.55
CA TYR A 75 -9.49 -10.25 11.61
C TYR A 75 -10.66 -11.24 11.44
N MET A 76 -11.16 -11.40 10.21
CA MET A 76 -12.27 -12.31 9.90
C MET A 76 -11.90 -13.78 10.14
N VAL A 77 -10.69 -14.20 9.77
CA VAL A 77 -10.26 -15.60 9.81
C VAL A 77 -9.71 -16.00 11.18
N LYS A 78 -8.96 -15.10 11.83
CA LYS A 78 -8.20 -15.39 13.06
C LYS A 78 -8.78 -14.70 14.31
N GLY A 79 -9.71 -13.74 14.14
CA GLY A 79 -10.23 -12.94 15.25
C GLY A 79 -9.20 -11.99 15.86
N LYS A 80 -8.13 -11.67 15.11
CA LYS A 80 -6.98 -10.88 15.56
C LYS A 80 -6.89 -9.58 14.80
N ASP A 81 -6.62 -8.52 15.52
CA ASP A 81 -6.38 -7.20 14.94
C ASP A 81 -4.88 -7.06 14.69
N VAL A 82 -4.51 -7.04 13.41
CA VAL A 82 -3.12 -6.88 12.96
C VAL A 82 -2.85 -5.48 12.39
N ARG A 83 -3.74 -4.52 12.68
CA ARG A 83 -3.50 -3.12 12.34
C ARG A 83 -2.51 -2.52 13.31
N HIS A 84 -1.65 -1.63 12.81
CA HIS A 84 -0.69 -0.87 13.63
C HIS A 84 0.34 -1.71 14.40
N ILE A 85 0.68 -2.90 13.88
CA ILE A 85 1.78 -3.73 14.37
C ILE A 85 2.89 -3.80 13.32
N THR A 86 4.05 -4.32 13.71
CA THR A 86 5.17 -4.53 12.78
C THR A 86 4.87 -5.66 11.78
N MET A 87 5.57 -5.66 10.65
CA MET A 87 5.47 -6.73 9.65
C MET A 87 5.83 -8.10 10.24
N GLU A 88 6.79 -8.15 11.18
CA GLU A 88 7.18 -9.38 11.87
C GLU A 88 6.04 -9.92 12.76
N GLU A 89 5.40 -9.05 13.54
CA GLU A 89 4.23 -9.43 14.35
C GLU A 89 3.05 -9.85 13.47
N MET A 90 2.84 -9.17 12.33
CA MET A 90 1.82 -9.51 11.36
C MET A 90 2.04 -10.90 10.73
N GLU A 91 3.29 -11.25 10.41
CA GLU A 91 3.67 -12.57 9.94
C GLU A 91 3.38 -13.65 10.98
N GLN A 92 3.75 -13.40 12.24
CA GLN A 92 3.50 -14.34 13.34
C GLN A 92 2.01 -14.61 13.54
N GLU A 93 1.16 -13.56 13.55
CA GLU A 93 -0.28 -13.71 13.70
C GLU A 93 -0.93 -14.38 12.47
N ALA A 94 -0.41 -14.14 11.27
CA ALA A 94 -0.89 -14.79 10.05
C ALA A 94 -0.50 -16.29 9.99
N ALA A 95 0.67 -16.66 10.50
CA ALA A 95 1.19 -18.03 10.51
C ALA A 95 0.65 -18.90 11.66
N ARG A 96 0.03 -18.28 12.67
CA ARG A 96 -0.55 -18.99 13.82
C ARG A 96 -1.70 -19.89 13.37
N PRO A 97 -1.78 -21.16 13.80
CA PRO A 97 -2.83 -22.10 13.39
C PRO A 97 -4.24 -21.62 13.76
#